data_AF-A0A800FXS5-F1
#
_entry.id   AF-A0A800FXS5-F1
#
_cell.length_a   1.000
_cell.length_b   1.000
_cell.length_c   1.000
_cell.angle_alpha   90.00
_cell.angle_beta   90.00
_cell.angle_gamma   90.00
#
_symmetry.space_group_name_H-M   'P 1'
#
loop_
_entity.id
_entity.type
_entity.pdbx_description
1 polymer ?
#
loop_
_entity_poly.entity_id
_entity_poly.type
_entity_poly.pdbx_seq_one_letter_code
_entity_poly.pdbx_strand_id
1 'polypeptide(L)'
;MKKILMLATVLTLSGCGIAFVNGPPSGWRESQDDSDALRGMAVMQPCSTGKFPIIGDVIIGGFGAGLVIAELYNQTQHDPGFVTYPDGTRHSLSGWGETEKAVAGFGAALAAPYLLSAVLGNRKVNDCKAFHEKLQESLTLN
;
A
#
# COMPACT_ATOMS: atom_id res chain seq x y z
N MET A 1 -18.77 15.78 -15.93
CA MET A 1 -18.45 15.81 -14.48
C MET A 1 -18.39 14.41 -13.85
N LYS A 2 -19.37 13.52 -14.07
CA LYS A 2 -19.39 12.14 -13.52
C LYS A 2 -18.17 11.26 -13.86
N LYS A 3 -17.59 11.43 -15.07
CA LYS A 3 -16.40 10.68 -15.51
C LYS A 3 -15.10 11.10 -14.79
N ILE A 4 -14.97 12.39 -14.49
CA ILE A 4 -13.82 12.93 -13.73
C ILE A 4 -13.92 12.49 -12.27
N LEU A 5 -15.14 12.47 -11.70
CA LEU A 5 -15.38 11.95 -10.36
C LEU A 5 -14.98 10.47 -10.24
N MET A 6 -15.29 9.64 -11.24
CA MET A 6 -14.88 8.23 -11.30
C MET A 6 -13.36 8.07 -11.42
N LEU A 7 -12.70 8.85 -12.29
CA LEU A 7 -11.25 8.80 -12.42
C LEU A 7 -10.54 9.25 -11.13
N ALA A 8 -11.07 10.28 -10.47
CA ALA A 8 -10.57 10.77 -9.19
C ALA A 8 -10.78 9.74 -8.09
N THR A 9 -11.95 9.09 -8.01
CA THR A 9 -12.20 8.02 -7.02
C THR A 9 -11.30 6.82 -7.27
N VAL A 10 -11.06 6.42 -8.52
CA VAL A 10 -10.12 5.33 -8.86
C VAL A 10 -8.68 5.70 -8.49
N LEU A 11 -8.24 6.93 -8.78
CA LEU A 11 -6.90 7.39 -8.37
C LEU A 11 -6.75 7.48 -6.85
N THR A 12 -7.78 7.94 -6.14
CA THR A 12 -7.74 8.03 -4.68
C THR A 12 -7.83 6.65 -4.04
N LEU A 13 -8.72 5.76 -4.50
CA LEU A 13 -8.86 4.41 -3.93
C LEU A 13 -7.66 3.50 -4.24
N SER A 14 -6.91 3.75 -5.30
CA SER A 14 -5.77 2.90 -5.70
C SER A 14 -4.46 3.21 -4.97
N GLY A 15 -4.44 4.20 -4.07
CA GLY A 15 -3.19 4.70 -3.48
C GLY A 15 -2.42 5.57 -4.47
N CYS A 16 -1.96 6.72 -4.01
CA CYS A 16 -1.21 7.67 -4.84
C CYS A 16 0.21 7.14 -5.11
N GLY A 17 0.74 6.26 -4.27
CA GLY A 17 2.08 5.69 -4.37
C GLY A 17 2.38 5.00 -5.69
N ILE A 18 1.46 4.23 -6.28
CA ILE A 18 1.76 3.50 -7.52
C ILE A 18 1.77 4.43 -8.74
N ALA A 19 0.93 5.47 -8.73
CA ALA A 19 0.77 6.40 -9.85
C ALA A 19 1.91 7.44 -9.93
N PHE A 20 2.49 7.83 -8.78
CA PHE A 20 3.56 8.84 -8.73
C PHE A 20 4.97 8.27 -8.56
N VAL A 21 5.12 6.97 -8.27
CA VAL A 21 6.44 6.31 -8.20
C VAL A 21 6.74 5.59 -9.53
N ASN A 22 7.58 6.23 -10.33
CA ASN A 22 8.20 5.62 -11.50
C ASN A 22 9.39 4.76 -11.06
N GLY A 23 9.32 3.47 -11.38
CA GLY A 23 10.45 2.55 -11.22
C GLY A 23 11.53 2.79 -12.29
N PRO A 24 12.71 2.20 -12.11
CA PRO A 24 13.76 2.28 -13.13
C PRO A 24 13.32 1.60 -14.45
N PRO A 25 13.91 1.99 -15.58
CA PRO A 25 13.61 1.42 -16.89
C PRO A 25 13.83 -0.10 -16.89
N SER A 26 12.90 -0.84 -17.50
CA SER A 26 13.03 -2.29 -17.60
C SER A 26 14.29 -2.69 -18.36
N GLY A 27 15.02 -3.71 -17.88
CA GLY A 27 16.27 -4.15 -18.50
C GLY A 27 17.54 -3.47 -17.98
N TRP A 28 17.43 -2.52 -17.04
CA TRP A 28 18.61 -1.83 -16.50
C TRP A 28 19.62 -2.74 -15.81
N ARG A 29 19.15 -3.87 -15.27
CA ARG A 29 19.99 -4.90 -14.64
C ARG A 29 20.81 -5.68 -15.65
N GLU A 30 20.27 -5.99 -16.84
CA GLU A 30 21.06 -6.64 -17.90
C GLU A 30 22.12 -5.70 -18.49
N SER A 31 21.84 -4.39 -18.56
CA SER A 31 22.79 -3.40 -19.11
C SER A 31 23.69 -2.74 -18.06
N GLN A 32 23.80 -3.32 -16.86
CA GLN A 32 24.59 -2.74 -15.77
C GLN A 32 26.09 -2.65 -16.07
N ASP A 33 26.60 -3.49 -16.99
CA ASP A 33 28.02 -3.53 -17.38
C ASP A 33 28.33 -2.55 -18.52
N ASP A 34 27.32 -1.93 -19.13
CA ASP A 34 27.47 -0.96 -20.22
C ASP A 34 27.08 0.45 -19.76
N SER A 35 28.09 1.29 -19.54
CA SER A 35 27.94 2.66 -19.01
C SER A 35 27.13 3.58 -19.92
N ASP A 36 27.19 3.39 -21.25
CA ASP A 36 26.47 4.23 -22.20
C ASP A 36 25.00 3.85 -22.27
N ALA A 37 24.70 2.56 -22.16
CA ALA A 37 23.33 2.06 -22.04
C ALA A 37 22.65 2.59 -20.77
N LEU A 38 23.33 2.56 -19.62
CA LEU A 38 22.83 3.12 -18.34
C LEU A 38 22.50 4.62 -18.46
N ARG A 39 23.40 5.41 -19.05
CA ARG A 39 23.18 6.85 -19.28
C ARG A 39 21.98 7.09 -20.20
N GLY A 40 21.88 6.36 -21.32
CA GLY A 40 20.76 6.47 -22.25
C GLY A 40 19.41 6.16 -21.61
N MET A 41 19.35 5.14 -20.75
CA MET A 41 18.15 4.76 -20.01
C MET A 41 17.73 5.81 -18.96
N ALA A 42 18.69 6.44 -18.27
CA ALA A 42 18.39 7.48 -17.28
C ALA A 42 17.82 8.76 -17.90
N VAL A 43 18.26 9.10 -19.12
CA VAL A 43 17.74 10.25 -19.87
C VAL A 43 16.31 10.01 -20.35
N MET A 44 16.02 8.79 -20.79
CA MET A 44 14.71 8.43 -21.36
C MET A 44 13.63 8.25 -20.29
N GLN A 45 14.00 7.85 -19.07
CA GLN A 45 13.03 7.58 -18.01
C GLN A 45 13.55 8.00 -16.63
N PRO A 46 13.25 9.23 -16.16
CA PRO A 46 13.60 9.64 -14.81
C PRO A 46 12.80 8.82 -13.79
N CYS A 47 13.49 8.05 -12.96
CA CYS A 47 12.87 7.30 -11.87
C CYS A 47 12.76 8.16 -10.61
N SER A 48 11.72 7.95 -9.81
CA SER A 48 11.48 8.74 -8.59
C SER A 48 12.12 8.07 -7.39
N THR A 49 13.05 8.75 -6.74
CA THR A 49 13.69 8.32 -5.48
C THR A 49 12.92 8.81 -4.24
N GLY A 50 11.89 9.64 -4.43
CA GLY A 50 11.12 10.25 -3.34
C GLY A 50 10.16 9.27 -2.68
N LYS A 51 10.19 9.20 -1.35
CA LYS A 51 9.24 8.39 -0.55
C LYS A 51 7.92 9.10 -0.21
N PHE A 52 7.77 10.37 -0.58
CA PHE A 52 6.61 11.19 -0.22
C PHE A 52 5.25 10.55 -0.57
N PRO A 53 5.02 10.00 -1.78
CA PRO A 53 3.71 9.41 -2.10
C PRO A 53 3.48 8.07 -1.37
N ILE A 54 4.53 7.38 -0.93
CA ILE A 54 4.44 6.15 -0.12
C ILE A 54 3.97 6.48 1.30
N ILE A 55 4.42 7.61 1.87
CA ILE A 55 4.03 8.03 3.23
C ILE A 55 2.52 8.25 3.31
N GLY A 56 1.92 8.90 2.31
CA GLY A 56 0.47 9.09 2.25
C GLY A 56 -0.30 7.77 2.27
N ASP A 57 0.18 6.79 1.51
CA ASP A 57 -0.45 5.47 1.45
C ASP A 57 -0.30 4.68 2.76
N VAL A 58 0.85 4.78 3.43
CA VAL A 58 1.04 4.15 4.76
C VAL A 58 0.11 4.76 5.80
N ILE A 59 -0.11 6.08 5.77
CA ILE A 59 -1.00 6.76 6.72
C ILE A 59 -2.45 6.28 6.52
N ILE A 60 -2.94 6.31 5.29
CA ILE A 60 -4.33 5.94 4.99
C ILE A 60 -4.56 4.44 5.21
N GLY A 61 -3.64 3.61 4.69
CA GLY A 61 -3.70 2.17 4.87
C GLY A 61 -3.54 1.74 6.33
N GLY A 62 -2.66 2.41 7.08
CA GLY A 62 -2.46 2.20 8.51
C GLY A 62 -3.68 2.59 9.34
N PHE A 63 -4.35 3.69 9.00
CA PHE A 63 -5.60 4.09 9.64
C PHE A 63 -6.72 3.06 9.39
N GLY A 64 -6.89 2.61 8.13
CA GLY A 64 -7.85 1.56 7.80
C GLY A 64 -7.59 0.25 8.55
N ALA A 65 -6.33 -0.17 8.64
CA ALA A 65 -5.93 -1.35 9.42
C ALA A 65 -6.19 -1.15 10.92
N GLY A 66 -5.92 0.06 11.44
CA GLY A 66 -6.19 0.42 12.82
C GLY A 66 -7.67 0.30 13.19
N LEU A 67 -8.57 0.71 12.30
CA LEU A 67 -10.02 0.53 12.49
C LEU A 67 -10.41 -0.95 12.59
N VAL A 68 -9.87 -1.79 11.71
CA VAL A 68 -10.15 -3.24 11.72
C VAL A 68 -9.61 -3.89 12.99
N ILE A 69 -8.39 -3.54 13.40
CA ILE A 69 -7.75 -4.08 14.61
C ILE A 69 -8.49 -3.61 15.86
N ALA A 70 -8.93 -2.35 15.92
CA ALA A 70 -9.70 -1.83 17.03
C ALA A 70 -11.03 -2.56 17.20
N GLU A 71 -11.71 -2.87 16.10
CA GLU A 71 -12.96 -3.63 16.15
C GLU A 71 -12.74 -5.08 16.58
N LEU A 72 -11.71 -5.74 16.03
CA LEU A 72 -11.30 -7.07 16.47
C LEU A 72 -10.95 -7.10 17.96
N TYR A 73 -10.26 -6.07 18.46
CA TYR A 73 -9.88 -5.96 19.86
C TYR A 73 -11.11 -5.77 20.75
N ASN A 74 -12.03 -4.88 20.38
CA ASN A 74 -13.28 -4.66 21.08
C ASN A 74 -14.10 -5.95 21.18
N GLN A 75 -14.21 -6.68 20.06
CA GLN A 75 -14.90 -7.97 20.02
C GLN A 75 -14.29 -8.99 20.99
N THR A 76 -12.96 -9.07 21.07
CA THR A 76 -12.29 -10.01 22.00
C THR A 76 -12.44 -9.65 23.48
N GLN A 77 -12.73 -8.38 23.81
CA GLN A 77 -12.87 -7.92 25.20
C GLN A 77 -14.31 -7.85 25.71
N HIS A 78 -15.30 -7.53 24.85
CA HIS A 78 -16.66 -7.19 25.30
C HIS A 78 -17.66 -8.35 25.34
N ASP A 79 -17.40 -9.50 24.71
CA ASP A 79 -18.33 -10.64 24.73
C ASP A 79 -17.76 -11.90 25.40
N PRO A 80 -18.36 -12.37 26.52
CA PRO A 80 -18.29 -13.79 26.85
C PRO A 80 -19.10 -14.52 25.76
N GLY A 81 -18.42 -15.22 24.84
CA GLY A 81 -18.98 -15.78 23.60
C GLY A 81 -20.15 -16.79 23.73
N PHE A 82 -20.79 -16.90 24.90
CA PHE A 82 -22.01 -17.65 25.11
C PHE A 82 -22.81 -17.09 26.30
N VAL A 83 -24.14 -17.09 26.17
CA VAL A 83 -25.05 -17.05 27.32
C VAL A 83 -25.73 -18.41 27.45
N THR A 84 -25.89 -18.87 28.69
CA THR A 84 -26.61 -20.12 28.98
C THR A 84 -27.99 -19.75 29.47
N TYR A 85 -29.03 -20.10 28.72
CA TYR A 85 -30.41 -19.90 29.16
C TYR A 85 -30.78 -20.95 30.22
N PRO A 86 -31.77 -20.69 31.09
CA PRO A 86 -32.21 -21.63 32.13
C PRO A 86 -32.75 -22.97 31.59
N ASP A 87 -32.91 -23.10 30.27
CA ASP A 87 -33.23 -24.34 29.56
C ASP A 87 -31.99 -25.20 29.20
N GLY A 88 -30.78 -24.75 29.58
CA GLY A 88 -29.52 -25.44 29.29
C GLY A 88 -28.98 -25.23 27.87
N THR A 89 -29.64 -24.42 27.05
CA THR A 89 -29.17 -24.09 25.71
C THR A 89 -28.09 -23.02 25.78
N ARG A 90 -27.03 -23.20 24.97
CA ARG A 90 -25.96 -22.20 24.79
C ARG A 90 -26.24 -21.42 23.52
N HIS A 91 -26.52 -20.13 23.66
CA HIS A 91 -26.65 -19.22 22.54
C HIS A 91 -25.36 -18.42 22.39
N SER A 92 -24.76 -18.47 21.21
CA SER A 92 -23.63 -17.61 20.88
C SER A 92 -24.12 -16.17 20.74
N LEU A 93 -23.59 -15.28 21.56
CA LEU A 93 -23.71 -13.84 21.36
C LEU A 93 -22.60 -13.30 20.44
N SER A 94 -21.70 -14.14 19.94
CA SER A 94 -20.58 -13.71 19.10
C SER A 94 -21.08 -13.34 17.69
N GLY A 95 -21.76 -12.22 17.59
CA GLY A 95 -22.21 -11.63 16.34
C GLY A 95 -21.78 -10.19 16.33
N TRP A 96 -20.90 -9.83 15.40
CA TRP A 96 -20.57 -8.43 15.15
C TRP A 96 -21.88 -7.68 14.87
N GLY A 97 -22.09 -6.56 15.53
CA GLY A 97 -23.16 -5.64 15.20
C GLY A 97 -23.03 -5.17 13.75
N GLU A 98 -24.14 -4.80 13.12
CA GLU A 98 -24.14 -4.31 11.73
C GLU A 98 -23.23 -3.07 11.55
N THR A 99 -23.13 -2.24 12.59
CA THR A 99 -22.22 -1.08 12.65
C THR A 99 -20.75 -1.49 12.69
N GLU A 100 -20.41 -2.51 13.48
CA GLU A 100 -19.04 -3.02 13.66
C GLU A 100 -18.54 -3.68 12.36
N LYS A 101 -19.40 -4.45 11.71
CA LYS A 101 -19.14 -5.00 10.37
C LYS A 101 -18.91 -3.89 9.34
N ALA A 102 -19.69 -2.82 9.39
CA ALA A 102 -19.54 -1.70 8.47
C ALA A 102 -18.21 -0.96 8.68
N VAL A 103 -17.81 -0.73 9.94
CA VAL A 103 -16.54 -0.07 10.29
C VAL A 103 -15.35 -0.93 9.88
N ALA A 104 -15.34 -2.22 10.19
CA ALA A 104 -14.24 -3.10 9.78
C ALA A 104 -14.21 -3.35 8.27
N GLY A 105 -15.37 -3.46 7.61
CA GLY A 105 -15.44 -3.55 6.16
C GLY A 105 -14.86 -2.32 5.48
N PHE A 106 -15.19 -1.12 5.97
CA PHE A 106 -14.61 0.13 5.50
C PHE A 106 -13.11 0.22 5.77
N GLY A 107 -12.68 -0.13 6.99
CA GLY A 107 -11.27 -0.15 7.36
C GLY A 107 -10.45 -1.10 6.47
N ALA A 108 -10.96 -2.30 6.18
CA ALA A 108 -10.31 -3.26 5.30
C ALA A 108 -10.22 -2.75 3.85
N ALA A 109 -11.28 -2.11 3.35
CA ALA A 109 -11.32 -1.52 2.01
C ALA A 109 -10.29 -0.40 1.82
N LEU A 110 -9.96 0.35 2.90
CA LEU A 110 -8.87 1.33 2.89
C LEU A 110 -7.51 0.70 3.16
N ALA A 111 -7.41 -0.29 4.05
CA ALA A 111 -6.13 -0.88 4.42
C ALA A 111 -5.45 -1.57 3.23
N ALA A 112 -6.17 -2.47 2.57
CA ALA A 112 -5.58 -3.37 1.59
C ALA A 112 -4.93 -2.67 0.38
N PRO A 113 -5.63 -1.79 -0.38
CA PRO A 113 -5.04 -1.19 -1.57
C PRO A 113 -3.93 -0.20 -1.24
N TYR A 114 -4.06 0.59 -0.16
CA TYR A 114 -3.05 1.59 0.20
C TYR A 114 -1.80 0.95 0.79
N LEU A 115 -1.91 -0.05 1.66
CA LEU A 115 -0.73 -0.76 2.17
C LEU A 115 -0.02 -1.52 1.05
N LEU A 116 -0.75 -2.14 0.12
CA LEU A 116 -0.16 -2.79 -1.05
C LEU A 116 0.56 -1.76 -1.94
N SER A 117 -0.05 -0.61 -2.18
CA SER A 117 0.56 0.50 -2.91
C SER A 117 1.85 0.97 -2.25
N ALA A 118 1.86 1.13 -0.94
CA ALA A 118 3.05 1.52 -0.19
C ALA A 118 4.20 0.52 -0.34
N VAL A 119 3.91 -0.78 -0.25
CA VAL A 119 4.92 -1.85 -0.41
C VAL A 119 5.51 -1.85 -1.82
N LEU A 120 4.65 -1.80 -2.84
CA LEU A 120 5.08 -1.79 -4.23
C LEU A 120 5.83 -0.50 -4.59
N GLY A 121 5.37 0.65 -4.11
CA GLY A 121 6.07 1.92 -4.26
C GLY A 121 7.45 1.90 -3.62
N ASN A 122 7.58 1.35 -2.41
CA ASN A 122 8.88 1.26 -1.73
C ASN A 122 9.88 0.37 -2.47
N ARG A 123 9.42 -0.73 -3.09
CA ARG A 123 10.26 -1.55 -3.96
C ARG A 123 10.78 -0.77 -5.17
N LYS A 124 9.91 -0.02 -5.84
CA LYS A 124 10.28 0.82 -6.99
C LYS A 124 11.30 1.90 -6.61
N VAL A 125 11.13 2.56 -5.46
CA VAL A 125 12.10 3.55 -4.95
C VAL A 125 13.45 2.90 -4.66
N ASN A 126 13.45 1.72 -4.04
CA ASN A 126 14.69 1.00 -3.73
C ASN A 126 15.43 0.57 -5.01
N ASP A 127 14.70 0.07 -6.00
CA ASP A 127 15.26 -0.29 -7.31
C ASP A 127 15.80 0.95 -8.04
N CYS A 128 15.12 2.09 -7.97
CA CYS A 128 15.59 3.35 -8.54
C CYS A 128 16.87 3.87 -7.85
N LYS A 129 17.00 3.67 -6.54
CA LYS A 129 18.22 4.00 -5.79
C LYS A 129 19.39 3.14 -6.25
N ALA A 130 19.18 1.82 -6.39
CA ALA A 130 20.19 0.90 -6.89
C ALA A 130 20.64 1.24 -8.32
N PHE A 131 19.71 1.63 -9.19
CA PHE A 131 20.04 2.12 -10.53
C PHE A 131 20.90 3.39 -10.50
N HIS A 132 20.56 4.37 -9.66
CA HIS A 132 21.36 5.59 -9.51
C HIS A 132 22.77 5.33 -8.97
N GLU A 133 22.92 4.42 -8.00
CA GLU A 133 24.23 4.02 -7.49
C GLU A 133 25.11 3.43 -8.61
N LYS A 134 24.53 2.56 -9.46
CA LYS A 134 25.23 1.97 -10.60
C LYS A 134 25.55 2.97 -11.71
N LEU A 135 24.64 3.89 -11.99
CA LEU A 135 24.91 4.97 -12.92
C LEU A 135 26.04 5.86 -12.41
N GLN A 136 26.05 6.21 -11.12
CA GLN A 136 27.12 7.04 -10.56
C GLN A 136 28.48 6.32 -10.58
N GLU A 137 28.52 5.03 -10.26
CA GLU A 137 29.73 4.19 -10.35
C GLU A 137 30.32 4.22 -11.78
N SER A 138 29.49 4.03 -12.80
CA SER A 138 29.92 4.05 -14.21
C SER A 138 30.33 5.44 -14.71
N LEU A 139 29.80 6.52 -14.12
CA LEU A 139 30.25 7.89 -14.37
C LEU A 139 31.64 8.17 -13.78
N THR A 140 31.99 7.56 -12.64
CA THR A 140 33.24 7.84 -11.91
C THR A 140 34.44 7.01 -12.36
N LEU A 141 34.19 5.88 -13.03
CA LEU A 141 35.23 4.97 -13.53
C LEU A 141 35.69 5.28 -14.97
N ASN A 142 35.08 6.28 -15.62
CA ASN A 142 35.39 6.74 -16.98
C ASN A 142 35.96 8.16 -16.92
#